data_AF-A0A2V8XLE4-F1
#
_entry.id   AF-A0A2V8XLE4-F1
#
_cell.length_a   1.000
_cell.length_b   1.000
_cell.length_c   1.000
_cell.angle_alpha   90.00
_cell.angle_beta   90.00
_cell.angle_gamma   90.00
#
_symmetry.space_group_name_H-M   'P 1'
#
loop_
_entity.id
_entity.type
_entity.pdbx_description
1 polymer ?
#
loop_
_entity_poly.entity_id
_entity_poly.type
_entity_poly.pdbx_seq_one_letter_code
_entity_poly.pdbx_strand_id
1 'polypeptide(L)'
;MAILVGGCGADAPKPSAQAETKPAEPAISEEIQSAAKSLLGSETQVLAFGDLAKNGNQEFLAANVVPKTPTNNLPGTIVTRAVVVENTDGKWAEVLRCDEHLKNQKGFLGLTPLTPVTGWRLQYEQSADKGLELYFTPLKGTTDLHVLPIGVRWNPATKRYQSLDHNYEHFLLESPSLETARTTLR
;
A
#
# COMPACT_ATOMS: atom_id res chain seq x y z
N MET A 1 54.08 -13.71 57.62
CA MET A 1 54.81 -12.57 57.03
C MET A 1 54.07 -12.20 55.76
N ALA A 2 53.47 -11.01 55.72
CA ALA A 2 52.75 -10.51 54.55
C ALA A 2 53.73 -10.13 53.42
N ILE A 3 53.26 -10.13 52.18
CA ILE A 3 53.38 -9.04 51.18
C ILE A 3 52.43 -9.36 50.01
N LEU A 4 51.60 -8.37 49.67
CA LEU A 4 50.80 -8.24 48.44
C LEU A 4 51.69 -7.77 47.27
N VAL A 5 51.26 -8.03 46.02
CA VAL A 5 50.94 -7.06 44.94
C VAL A 5 51.12 -7.66 43.52
N GLY A 6 50.13 -7.40 42.66
CA GLY A 6 50.21 -7.28 41.18
C GLY A 6 49.92 -8.59 40.41
N GLY A 7 48.94 -8.72 39.50
CA GLY A 7 48.26 -7.75 38.65
C GLY A 7 48.62 -8.02 37.19
N CYS A 8 47.76 -8.71 36.43
CA CYS A 8 47.61 -8.53 34.97
C CYS A 8 46.30 -9.20 34.52
N GLY A 9 45.38 -8.37 34.01
CA GLY A 9 44.07 -8.79 33.53
C GLY A 9 44.18 -9.60 32.25
N ALA A 10 43.38 -10.66 32.18
CA ALA A 10 42.94 -11.23 30.92
C ALA A 10 41.47 -10.87 30.78
N ASP A 11 41.19 -9.89 29.92
CA ASP A 11 39.84 -9.60 29.45
C ASP A 11 39.28 -10.86 28.79
N ALA A 12 38.29 -11.46 29.42
CA ALA A 12 37.46 -12.47 28.79
C ALA A 12 36.64 -11.79 27.68
N PRO A 13 36.61 -12.29 26.44
CA PRO A 13 35.75 -11.71 25.42
C PRO A 13 34.31 -11.88 25.85
N LYS A 14 33.60 -10.77 26.04
CA LYS A 14 32.15 -10.78 26.19
C LYS A 14 31.53 -11.52 24.99
N PRO A 15 30.56 -12.43 25.20
CA PRO A 15 29.79 -12.98 24.10
C PRO A 15 29.17 -11.80 23.34
N SER A 16 29.51 -11.66 22.06
CA SER A 16 28.82 -10.72 21.19
C SER A 16 27.34 -11.10 21.22
N ALA A 17 26.49 -10.16 21.61
CA ALA A 17 25.05 -10.28 21.45
C ALA A 17 24.79 -10.74 20.00
N GLN A 18 24.21 -11.93 19.85
CA GLN A 18 23.70 -12.40 18.57
C GLN A 18 22.75 -11.31 18.08
N ALA A 19 23.16 -10.60 17.03
CA ALA A 19 22.26 -9.73 16.29
C ALA A 19 21.07 -10.60 15.90
N GLU A 20 19.88 -10.25 16.38
CA GLU A 20 18.63 -10.88 15.98
C GLU A 20 18.57 -10.86 14.47
N THR A 21 18.69 -12.04 13.87
CA THR A 21 18.56 -12.22 12.43
C THR A 21 17.15 -11.80 12.07
N LYS A 22 16.98 -10.57 11.56
CA LYS A 22 15.72 -10.08 11.01
C LYS A 22 15.17 -11.19 10.09
N PRO A 23 13.95 -11.68 10.30
CA PRO A 23 13.36 -12.70 9.44
C PRO A 23 13.48 -12.27 7.98
N ALA A 24 14.00 -13.15 7.12
CA ALA A 24 14.08 -12.89 5.70
C ALA A 24 12.66 -12.62 5.19
N GLU A 25 12.46 -11.46 4.57
CA GLU A 25 11.22 -11.11 3.91
C GLU A 25 10.94 -12.18 2.85
N PRO A 26 9.74 -12.81 2.84
CA PRO A 26 9.49 -13.93 1.94
C PRO A 26 9.73 -13.50 0.49
N ALA A 27 10.40 -14.35 -0.29
CA ALA A 27 10.65 -14.04 -1.69
C ALA A 27 9.31 -14.04 -2.45
N ILE A 28 9.06 -12.99 -3.25
CA ILE A 28 7.87 -12.90 -4.10
C ILE A 28 7.92 -14.03 -5.13
N SER A 29 6.92 -14.92 -5.12
CA SER A 29 6.87 -16.07 -6.03
C SER A 29 6.78 -15.66 -7.51
N GLU A 30 7.27 -16.52 -8.41
CA GLU A 30 7.19 -16.28 -9.86
C GLU A 30 5.74 -16.11 -10.34
N GLU A 31 4.79 -16.81 -9.71
CA GLU A 31 3.37 -16.70 -9.99
C GLU A 31 2.84 -15.29 -9.71
N ILE A 32 3.14 -14.72 -8.54
CA ILE A 32 2.74 -13.36 -8.18
C ILE A 32 3.39 -12.34 -9.12
N GLN A 33 4.68 -12.52 -9.43
CA GLN A 33 5.38 -11.64 -10.38
C GLN A 33 4.76 -11.70 -11.78
N SER A 34 4.41 -12.90 -12.25
CA SER A 34 3.77 -13.11 -13.56
C SER A 34 2.37 -12.49 -13.60
N ALA A 35 1.56 -12.68 -12.55
CA ALA A 35 0.24 -12.08 -12.43
C ALA A 35 0.31 -10.54 -12.38
N ALA A 36 1.25 -9.98 -11.62
CA ALA A 36 1.45 -8.53 -11.57
C ALA A 36 1.83 -7.96 -12.96
N LYS A 37 2.74 -8.63 -13.67
CA LYS A 37 3.17 -8.24 -15.02
C LYS A 37 2.05 -8.34 -16.05
N SER A 38 1.17 -9.32 -15.96
CA SER A 38 0.04 -9.44 -16.91
C SER A 38 -1.00 -8.32 -16.73
N LEU A 39 -1.18 -7.82 -15.50
CA LEU A 39 -2.17 -6.78 -15.17
C LEU A 39 -1.67 -5.35 -15.42
N LEU A 40 -0.40 -5.09 -15.07
CA LEU A 40 0.18 -3.74 -15.08
C LEU A 40 1.36 -3.55 -16.05
N GLY A 41 1.83 -4.62 -16.72
CA GLY A 41 2.95 -4.58 -17.66
C GLY A 41 4.32 -4.88 -17.04
N SER A 42 5.38 -4.85 -17.86
CA SER A 42 6.75 -5.23 -17.45
C SER A 42 7.33 -4.39 -16.32
N GLU A 43 6.97 -3.10 -16.27
CA GLU A 43 7.49 -2.10 -15.33
C GLU A 43 6.80 -2.14 -13.96
N THR A 44 6.12 -3.25 -13.66
CA THR A 44 5.34 -3.41 -12.43
C THR A 44 6.23 -3.87 -11.29
N GLN A 45 6.01 -3.29 -10.12
CA GLN A 45 6.63 -3.71 -8.87
C GLN A 45 5.55 -4.24 -7.92
N VAL A 46 5.79 -5.40 -7.32
CA VAL A 46 4.96 -5.91 -6.22
C VAL A 46 5.47 -5.26 -4.93
N LEU A 47 4.58 -4.51 -4.27
CA LEU A 47 4.90 -3.72 -3.09
C LEU A 47 4.61 -4.45 -1.78
N ALA A 48 3.57 -5.30 -1.78
CA ALA A 48 3.19 -6.12 -0.64
C ALA A 48 2.47 -7.39 -1.14
N PHE A 49 2.53 -8.47 -0.36
CA PHE A 49 1.79 -9.71 -0.65
C PHE A 49 1.54 -10.52 0.62
N GLY A 50 0.55 -11.42 0.59
CA GLY A 50 0.10 -12.23 1.72
C GLY A 50 -1.41 -12.11 1.92
N ASP A 51 -1.92 -12.45 3.11
CA ASP A 51 -3.31 -12.16 3.47
C ASP A 51 -3.45 -10.69 3.86
N LEU A 52 -3.51 -9.82 2.84
CA LEU A 52 -3.50 -8.37 2.99
C LEU A 52 -4.84 -7.87 3.55
N ALA A 53 -5.97 -8.41 3.09
CA ALA A 53 -7.31 -8.07 3.59
C ALA A 53 -7.69 -8.71 4.95
N LYS A 54 -6.87 -9.61 5.51
CA LYS A 54 -7.20 -10.43 6.70
C LYS A 54 -8.48 -11.24 6.49
N ASN A 55 -8.67 -11.74 5.28
CA ASN A 55 -9.85 -12.48 4.86
C ASN A 55 -9.54 -13.96 4.56
N GLY A 56 -8.28 -14.38 4.73
CA GLY A 56 -7.80 -15.74 4.49
C GLY A 56 -7.39 -16.02 3.05
N ASN A 57 -7.56 -15.06 2.13
CA ASN A 57 -7.14 -15.20 0.75
C ASN A 57 -5.73 -14.64 0.56
N GLN A 58 -5.01 -15.18 -0.43
CA GLN A 58 -3.73 -14.61 -0.82
C GLN A 58 -3.96 -13.40 -1.72
N GLU A 59 -3.36 -12.27 -1.37
CA GLU A 59 -3.43 -11.02 -2.11
C GLU A 59 -2.03 -10.47 -2.41
N PHE A 60 -1.94 -9.59 -3.40
CA PHE A 60 -0.77 -8.73 -3.59
C PHE A 60 -1.16 -7.31 -4.00
N LEU A 61 -0.39 -6.33 -3.53
CA LEU A 61 -0.38 -4.95 -4.00
C LEU A 61 0.74 -4.79 -5.03
N ALA A 62 0.40 -4.36 -6.23
CA ALA A 62 1.36 -4.07 -7.29
C ALA A 62 1.17 -2.67 -7.87
N ALA A 63 2.24 -2.05 -8.36
CA ALA A 63 2.18 -0.70 -8.91
C ALA A 63 3.22 -0.44 -10.00
N ASN A 64 2.90 0.48 -10.91
CA ASN A 64 3.88 1.12 -11.80
C ASN A 64 4.47 2.32 -11.06
N VAL A 65 5.64 2.11 -10.45
CA VAL A 65 6.33 3.11 -9.62
C VAL A 65 7.10 4.09 -10.51
N VAL A 66 6.90 5.38 -10.27
CA VAL A 66 7.72 6.44 -10.86
C VAL A 66 8.98 6.63 -10.02
N PRO A 67 10.18 6.50 -10.60
CA PRO A 67 11.43 6.74 -9.88
C PRO A 67 11.45 8.12 -9.22
N LYS A 68 11.87 8.19 -7.95
CA LYS A 68 11.96 9.46 -7.24
C LYS A 68 13.03 10.35 -7.89
N THR A 69 12.69 11.59 -8.18
CA THR A 69 13.68 12.64 -8.45
C THR A 69 14.23 13.17 -7.12
N PRO A 70 15.51 13.60 -7.05
CA PRO A 70 16.15 14.03 -5.79
C PRO A 70 15.45 15.19 -5.06
N THR A 71 14.53 15.89 -5.72
CA THR A 71 13.84 17.08 -5.21
C THR A 71 12.50 16.79 -4.54
N ASN A 72 12.02 15.54 -4.55
CA ASN A 72 10.71 15.18 -3.98
C ASN A 72 10.85 14.38 -2.68
N ASN A 73 10.84 15.09 -1.55
CA ASN A 73 11.04 14.52 -0.22
C ASN A 73 9.74 14.14 0.53
N LEU A 74 8.59 14.22 -0.13
CA LEU A 74 7.32 13.90 0.52
C LEU A 74 7.16 12.37 0.71
N PRO A 75 6.63 11.91 1.86
CA PRO A 75 6.37 10.50 2.11
C PRO A 75 5.46 9.85 1.06
N GLY A 76 5.65 8.55 0.84
CA GLY A 76 4.92 7.78 -0.16
C GLY A 76 5.66 7.56 -1.47
N THR A 77 5.16 6.60 -2.23
CA THR A 77 5.65 6.17 -3.53
C THR A 77 4.78 6.81 -4.61
N ILE A 78 5.39 7.47 -5.59
CA ILE A 78 4.62 7.96 -6.75
C ILE A 78 4.35 6.78 -7.67
N VAL A 79 3.09 6.61 -8.04
CA VAL A 79 2.62 5.56 -8.93
C VAL A 79 1.73 6.18 -10.00
N THR A 80 1.79 5.65 -11.23
CA THR A 80 0.80 5.99 -12.27
C THR A 80 -0.39 5.05 -12.21
N ARG A 81 -0.16 3.80 -11.82
CA ARG A 81 -1.18 2.76 -11.62
C ARG A 81 -0.81 1.90 -10.42
N ALA A 82 -1.81 1.42 -9.70
CA ALA A 82 -1.68 0.40 -8.68
C ALA A 82 -2.91 -0.53 -8.68
N VAL A 83 -2.72 -1.78 -8.30
CA VAL A 83 -3.80 -2.76 -8.14
C VAL A 83 -3.60 -3.56 -6.85
N VAL A 84 -4.71 -3.91 -6.20
CA VAL A 84 -4.75 -5.03 -5.27
C VAL A 84 -5.44 -6.18 -5.97
N VAL A 85 -4.81 -7.34 -5.91
CA VAL A 85 -5.24 -8.54 -6.63
C VAL A 85 -5.38 -9.66 -5.61
N GLU A 86 -6.51 -10.36 -5.67
CA GLU A 86 -6.81 -11.50 -4.81
C GLU A 86 -6.76 -12.80 -5.62
N ASN A 87 -6.22 -13.86 -5.01
CA ASN A 87 -6.33 -15.22 -5.51
C ASN A 87 -7.58 -15.88 -4.92
N THR A 88 -8.52 -16.22 -5.79
CA THR A 88 -9.65 -17.08 -5.46
C THR A 88 -9.56 -18.36 -6.30
N ASP A 89 -9.44 -19.51 -5.65
CA ASP A 89 -9.40 -20.83 -6.32
C ASP A 89 -8.33 -20.92 -7.44
N GLY A 90 -7.14 -20.36 -7.20
CA GLY A 90 -6.02 -20.35 -8.16
C GLY A 90 -6.16 -19.30 -9.27
N LYS A 91 -7.15 -18.40 -9.20
CA LYS A 91 -7.37 -17.34 -10.17
C LYS A 91 -7.14 -15.98 -9.54
N TRP A 92 -6.22 -15.23 -10.13
CA TRP A 92 -5.92 -13.86 -9.75
C TRP A 92 -6.93 -12.89 -10.36
N ALA A 93 -7.55 -12.05 -9.52
CA ALA A 93 -8.51 -11.03 -9.95
C ALA A 93 -8.25 -9.68 -9.27
N GLU A 94 -8.37 -8.58 -10.03
CA GLU A 94 -8.33 -7.23 -9.46
C GLU A 94 -9.50 -7.02 -8.49
N VAL A 95 -9.20 -6.65 -7.24
CA VAL A 95 -10.21 -6.28 -6.21
C VAL A 95 -10.18 -4.77 -5.91
N LEU A 96 -9.06 -4.11 -6.21
CA LEU A 96 -8.90 -2.66 -6.19
C LEU A 96 -8.04 -2.24 -7.39
N ARG A 97 -8.44 -1.15 -8.04
CA ARG A 97 -7.69 -0.53 -9.13
C ARG A 97 -7.54 0.96 -8.87
N CYS A 98 -6.31 1.43 -9.01
CA CYS A 98 -5.92 2.83 -9.00
C CYS A 98 -5.27 3.13 -10.35
N ASP A 99 -5.91 3.94 -11.17
CA ASP A 99 -5.36 4.47 -12.42
C ASP A 99 -5.63 5.96 -12.53
N GLU A 100 -6.51 6.40 -13.42
CA GLU A 100 -7.01 7.77 -13.43
C GLU A 100 -7.96 8.04 -12.25
N HIS A 101 -8.57 6.97 -11.72
CA HIS A 101 -9.50 6.99 -10.60
C HIS A 101 -9.27 5.79 -9.67
N LEU A 102 -9.90 5.83 -8.50
CA LEU A 102 -9.98 4.68 -7.58
C LEU A 102 -11.26 3.91 -7.83
N LYS A 103 -11.15 2.60 -8.08
CA LYS A 103 -12.26 1.71 -8.35
C LYS A 103 -12.09 0.36 -7.65
N ASN A 104 -13.20 -0.25 -7.29
CA ASN A 104 -13.28 -1.66 -6.97
C ASN A 104 -14.26 -2.37 -7.92
N GLN A 105 -14.60 -3.63 -7.62
CA GLN A 105 -15.52 -4.45 -8.40
C GLN A 105 -16.96 -3.89 -8.50
N LYS A 106 -17.34 -2.93 -7.65
CA LYS A 106 -18.68 -2.32 -7.60
C LYS A 106 -18.75 -0.91 -8.18
N GLY A 107 -17.61 -0.28 -8.47
CA GLY A 107 -17.57 1.02 -9.11
C GLY A 107 -16.46 1.91 -8.56
N PHE A 108 -16.67 3.21 -8.68
CA PHE A 108 -15.77 4.25 -8.22
C PHE A 108 -15.85 4.41 -6.71
N LEU A 109 -14.69 4.46 -6.05
CA LEU A 109 -14.65 4.69 -4.61
C LEU A 109 -15.04 6.13 -4.28
N GLY A 110 -15.71 6.33 -3.14
CA GLY A 110 -15.99 7.67 -2.62
C GLY A 110 -14.70 8.50 -2.50
N LEU A 111 -14.82 9.81 -2.71
CA LEU A 111 -13.71 10.78 -2.73
C LEU A 111 -12.74 10.68 -3.91
N THR A 112 -12.86 9.69 -4.80
CA THR A 112 -12.04 9.69 -6.03
C THR A 112 -12.27 10.99 -6.83
N PRO A 113 -11.24 11.61 -7.41
CA PRO A 113 -11.40 12.79 -8.25
C PRO A 113 -12.37 12.53 -9.40
N LEU A 114 -13.24 13.50 -9.70
CA LEU A 114 -14.15 13.45 -10.85
C LEU A 114 -13.41 13.63 -12.18
N THR A 115 -12.34 14.44 -12.17
CA THR A 115 -11.43 14.58 -13.31
C THR A 115 -10.33 13.54 -13.23
N PRO A 116 -9.95 12.90 -14.35
CA PRO A 116 -8.86 11.93 -14.35
C PRO A 116 -7.56 12.58 -13.89
N VAL A 117 -6.76 11.82 -13.12
CA VAL A 117 -5.42 12.25 -12.69
C VAL A 117 -4.35 11.41 -13.38
N THR A 118 -3.14 11.95 -13.51
CA THR A 118 -2.03 11.27 -14.20
C THR A 118 -1.19 10.41 -13.27
N GLY A 119 -1.42 10.50 -11.96
CA GLY A 119 -0.72 9.70 -10.98
C GLY A 119 -1.15 10.00 -9.56
N TRP A 120 -0.63 9.17 -8.66
CA TRP A 120 -0.96 9.16 -7.26
C TRP A 120 0.31 9.07 -6.43
N ARG A 121 0.27 9.70 -5.27
CA ARG A 121 1.18 9.38 -4.17
C ARG A 121 0.49 8.34 -3.31
N LEU A 122 1.04 7.13 -3.33
CA LEU A 122 0.57 5.99 -2.56
C LEU A 122 1.41 5.84 -1.29
N GLN A 123 0.73 5.77 -0.15
CA GLN A 123 1.27 5.25 1.10
C GLN A 123 0.49 3.99 1.47
N TYR A 124 1.16 3.04 2.11
CA TYR A 124 0.50 1.82 2.56
C TYR A 124 1.16 1.30 3.83
N GLU A 125 0.36 0.65 4.66
CA GLU A 125 0.78 -0.03 5.88
C GLU A 125 0.00 -1.34 6.04
N GLN A 126 0.59 -2.31 6.75
CA GLN A 126 -0.08 -3.56 7.10
C GLN A 126 -0.30 -3.58 8.61
N SER A 127 -1.56 -3.49 9.00
CA SER A 127 -2.02 -3.61 10.38
C SER A 127 -2.37 -5.06 10.72
N ALA A 128 -2.06 -5.48 11.94
CA ALA A 128 -2.42 -6.81 12.43
C ALA A 128 -3.95 -7.00 12.46
N ASP A 129 -4.68 -5.96 12.86
CA ASP A 129 -6.13 -6.01 13.07
C ASP A 129 -6.92 -5.61 11.81
N LYS A 130 -6.39 -4.64 11.06
CA LYS A 130 -7.10 -4.00 9.95
C LYS A 130 -6.65 -4.48 8.57
N GLY A 131 -5.56 -5.22 8.48
CA GLY A 131 -4.96 -5.61 7.22
C GLY A 131 -4.26 -4.44 6.51
N LEU A 132 -4.30 -4.47 5.18
CA LEU A 132 -3.72 -3.45 4.32
C LEU A 132 -4.54 -2.16 4.39
N GLU A 133 -3.88 -1.10 4.83
CA GLU A 133 -4.40 0.27 4.81
C GLU A 133 -3.65 1.04 3.72
N LEU A 134 -4.41 1.66 2.82
CA LEU A 134 -3.89 2.38 1.65
C LEU A 134 -4.30 3.85 1.74
N TYR A 135 -3.39 4.75 1.39
CA TYR A 135 -3.66 6.18 1.36
C TYR A 135 -3.22 6.76 0.02
N PHE A 136 -4.19 7.24 -0.75
CA PHE A 136 -4.01 7.74 -2.10
C PHE A 136 -4.15 9.27 -2.14
N THR A 137 -3.08 9.98 -2.49
CA THR A 137 -3.14 11.42 -2.73
C THR A 137 -3.00 11.71 -4.23
N PRO A 138 -4.00 12.32 -4.89
CA PRO A 138 -3.93 12.58 -6.32
C PRO A 138 -2.85 13.62 -6.63
N LEU A 139 -2.02 13.36 -7.64
CA LEU A 139 -1.06 14.34 -8.13
C LEU A 139 -1.77 15.33 -9.07
N LYS A 140 -2.16 16.49 -8.53
CA LYS A 140 -2.55 17.65 -9.33
C LYS A 140 -1.26 18.41 -9.69
N GLY A 141 -1.19 19.04 -10.87
CA GLY A 141 0.05 19.63 -11.44
C GLY A 141 0.74 20.72 -10.62
N THR A 142 0.25 21.04 -9.42
CA THR A 142 0.96 21.79 -8.38
C THR A 142 0.93 20.97 -7.10
N THR A 143 2.08 20.89 -6.43
CA THR A 143 2.29 20.12 -5.19
C THR A 143 1.50 20.76 -4.03
N ASP A 144 0.18 20.56 -4.01
CA ASP A 144 -0.64 21.00 -2.90
C ASP A 144 -0.49 20.02 -1.74
N LEU A 145 0.21 20.47 -0.70
CA LEU A 145 0.48 19.71 0.53
C LEU A 145 -0.76 19.55 1.42
N HIS A 146 -1.85 20.28 1.14
CA HIS A 146 -3.06 20.28 1.96
C HIS A 146 -4.13 19.30 1.47
N VAL A 147 -3.86 18.56 0.39
CA VAL A 147 -4.78 17.51 -0.08
C VAL A 147 -4.67 16.33 0.87
N LEU A 148 -5.73 16.09 1.63
CA LEU A 148 -5.84 14.90 2.48
C LEU A 148 -5.85 13.63 1.61
N PRO A 149 -5.08 12.59 1.99
CA PRO A 149 -5.13 11.31 1.30
C PRO A 149 -6.50 10.65 1.41
N ILE A 150 -6.92 9.98 0.34
CA ILE A 150 -8.09 9.09 0.36
C ILE A 150 -7.65 7.77 1.00
N GLY A 151 -8.17 7.49 2.19
CA GLY A 151 -7.95 6.21 2.86
C GLY A 151 -8.79 5.12 2.21
N VAL A 152 -8.20 3.94 1.99
CA VAL A 152 -8.87 2.78 1.40
C VAL A 152 -8.46 1.55 2.20
N ARG A 153 -9.45 0.72 2.57
CA ARG A 153 -9.24 -0.51 3.34
C ARG A 153 -10.28 -1.56 2.97
N TRP A 154 -9.97 -2.84 3.19
CA TRP A 154 -10.96 -3.92 3.12
C TRP A 154 -12.11 -3.70 4.12
N ASN A 155 -13.35 -3.68 3.62
CA ASN A 155 -14.53 -3.69 4.47
C ASN A 155 -15.03 -5.14 4.65
N PRO A 156 -14.94 -5.73 5.86
CA PRO A 156 -15.36 -7.11 6.11
C PRO A 156 -16.88 -7.31 5.97
N ALA A 157 -17.68 -6.27 6.17
CA ALA A 157 -19.14 -6.37 6.04
C ALA A 157 -19.58 -6.48 4.57
N THR A 158 -18.84 -5.82 3.66
CA THR A 158 -19.18 -5.74 2.25
C THR A 158 -18.25 -6.55 1.34
N LYS A 159 -17.21 -7.15 1.94
CA LYS A 159 -16.20 -8.03 1.34
C LYS A 159 -15.51 -7.43 0.11
N ARG A 160 -15.03 -6.19 0.25
CA ARG A 160 -14.27 -5.46 -0.78
C ARG A 160 -13.54 -4.26 -0.20
N TYR A 161 -12.52 -3.78 -0.90
CA TYR A 161 -11.86 -2.51 -0.58
C TYR A 161 -12.80 -1.33 -0.80
N GLN A 162 -12.98 -0.48 0.20
CA GLN A 162 -13.77 0.74 0.13
C GLN A 162 -12.96 1.93 0.64
N SER A 163 -13.30 3.13 0.17
CA SER A 163 -12.72 4.34 0.75
C SER A 163 -13.31 4.62 2.13
N LEU A 164 -12.55 5.37 2.92
CA LEU A 164 -12.92 5.84 4.24
C LEU A 164 -13.27 7.34 4.16
N ASP A 165 -14.02 7.81 5.15
CA ASP A 165 -14.22 9.24 5.38
C ASP A 165 -12.90 9.96 5.72
N HIS A 166 -12.97 11.28 5.88
CA HIS A 166 -11.79 12.11 6.15
C HIS A 166 -11.12 11.84 7.50
N ASN A 167 -11.80 11.12 8.41
CA ASN A 167 -11.26 10.71 9.71
C ASN A 167 -10.68 9.30 9.67
N TYR A 168 -10.81 8.59 8.55
CA TYR A 168 -10.40 7.19 8.37
C TYR A 168 -11.15 6.20 9.27
N GLU A 169 -12.39 6.52 9.66
CA GLU A 169 -13.17 5.73 10.61
C GLU A 169 -14.31 4.96 9.93
N HIS A 170 -15.05 5.62 9.04
CA HIS A 170 -16.23 5.03 8.41
C HIS A 170 -16.04 4.77 6.92
N PHE A 171 -16.54 3.63 6.45
CA PHE A 171 -16.53 3.29 5.03
C PHE A 171 -17.55 4.11 4.25
N LEU A 172 -17.14 4.57 3.08
CA LEU A 172 -17.99 5.28 2.12
C LEU A 172 -18.51 4.32 1.05
N LEU A 173 -19.70 4.62 0.53
CA LEU A 173 -20.29 3.87 -0.57
C LEU A 173 -19.58 4.17 -1.90
N GLU A 174 -19.61 3.18 -2.79
CA GLU A 174 -19.17 3.36 -4.16
C GLU A 174 -20.26 4.01 -5.02
N SER A 175 -19.83 4.62 -6.12
CA SER A 175 -20.72 5.05 -7.19
C SER A 175 -20.50 4.21 -8.45
N PRO A 176 -21.56 3.74 -9.13
CA PRO A 176 -21.41 3.00 -10.39
C PRO A 176 -20.88 3.89 -11.53
N SER A 177 -21.04 5.22 -11.42
CA SER A 177 -20.60 6.21 -12.40
C SER A 177 -20.00 7.44 -11.71
N LEU A 178 -19.14 8.18 -12.42
CA LEU A 178 -18.73 9.51 -12.00
C LEU A 178 -19.74 10.52 -12.55
N GLU A 179 -20.78 10.83 -11.78
CA GLU A 179 -21.67 11.92 -12.16
C GLU A 179 -21.00 13.26 -11.84
N THR A 180 -20.79 14.08 -12.87
CA THR A 180 -20.67 15.53 -12.67
C THR A 180 -22.08 16.03 -12.40
N ALA A 181 -22.33 16.64 -11.24
CA ALA A 181 -23.58 17.35 -11.02
C ALA A 181 -23.79 18.32 -12.19
N ARG A 182 -24.75 18.02 -13.07
CA ARG A 182 -25.19 18.98 -14.09
C ARG A 182 -25.82 20.13 -13.30
N THR A 183 -25.16 21.28 -13.31
CA THR A 183 -25.73 22.53 -12.82
C THR A 183 -27.13 22.69 -13.41
N THR A 184 -28.16 22.55 -12.60
CA THR A 184 -29.50 23.01 -12.97
C THR A 184 -29.52 24.51 -12.69
N LEU A 185 -29.03 25.29 -13.67
CA LEU A 185 -29.38 26.70 -13.72
C LEU A 185 -30.90 26.76 -13.95
N ARG A 186 -31.62 27.26 -12.95
CA ARG A 186 -32.95 27.83 -13.13
C ARG A 186 -32.81 29.29 -13.53
#